data_AF-A0A7V3QYI9-F1
#
_entry.id   AF-A0A7V3QYI9-F1
#
_cell.length_a   1.000
_cell.length_b   1.000
_cell.length_c   1.000
_cell.angle_alpha   90.00
_cell.angle_beta   90.00
_cell.angle_gamma   90.00
#
_symmetry.space_group_name_H-M   'P 1'
#
loop_
_entity.id
_entity.type
_entity.pdbx_description
1 polymer ?
#
loop_
_entity_poly.entity_id
_entity_poly.type
_entity_poly.pdbx_seq_one_letter_code
_entity_poly.pdbx_strand_id
1 'polypeptide(L)'
;MLGDHERARRCLEEAVDPARRTRQPRAEVAALNALARTAMIQGDYAAAKPYLADALNLASRLGDHEGAAQVLLNLADVSFRLGDAETASTSGQQSLEIAKELKDAQGIAGAHRVLGFATMIRGDLEKSAWHHQQGLEIFRTIGDRWGMATCYFNLGEVHRKMGKVAKAVAFWEKSLPIAREIGARLSVAIAHLNTGGALAQREGSESRAFKNLKIALEEALDIGAMPLILEGLVGVALLYAREGKAASGRQAPGGGHGPPLHVQRRDRGILGPADEAAPEEAGRGNAPLPPGFIPSARGRRSPSEGERESPPSPWRPGRRRCRGSRCGR
;
A
#
# COMPACT_ATOMS: atom_id res chain seq x y z
N MET A 1 1.78 17.61 0.25
CA MET A 1 3.18 17.25 -0.02
C MET A 1 3.24 15.75 -0.14
N LEU A 2 3.36 15.24 -1.37
CA LEU A 2 4.21 14.08 -1.58
C LEU A 2 5.52 14.45 -0.86
N GLY A 3 5.85 13.76 0.25
CA GLY A 3 7.21 13.85 0.76
C GLY A 3 8.10 13.60 -0.45
N ASP A 4 9.19 14.35 -0.59
CA ASP A 4 9.98 14.26 -1.80
C ASP A 4 10.68 12.88 -1.84
N HIS A 5 9.91 11.84 -2.17
CA HIS A 5 10.28 10.44 -2.11
C HIS A 5 11.34 10.16 -3.17
N GLU A 6 11.34 10.95 -4.24
CA GLU A 6 12.40 10.99 -5.23
C GLU A 6 13.69 11.59 -4.64
N ARG A 7 13.65 12.72 -3.94
CA ARG A 7 14.83 13.22 -3.22
C ARG A 7 15.26 12.26 -2.11
N ALA A 8 14.34 11.68 -1.35
CA ALA A 8 14.64 10.72 -0.29
C ALA A 8 15.31 9.47 -0.87
N ARG A 9 14.79 8.94 -1.98
CA ARG A 9 15.38 7.83 -2.72
C ARG A 9 16.79 8.18 -3.21
N ARG A 10 16.98 9.34 -3.84
CA ARG A 10 18.31 9.79 -4.28
C ARG A 10 19.29 9.94 -3.11
N CYS A 11 18.89 10.61 -2.03
CA CYS A 11 19.72 10.75 -0.84
C CYS A 11 20.10 9.39 -0.22
N LEU A 12 19.18 8.43 -0.23
CA LEU A 12 19.44 7.09 0.27
C LEU A 12 20.32 6.26 -0.68
N GLU A 13 20.12 6.36 -2.00
CA GLU A 13 20.99 5.74 -3.02
C GLU A 13 22.42 6.28 -2.89
N GLU A 14 22.55 7.61 -2.71
CA GLU A 14 23.82 8.28 -2.46
C GLU A 14 24.43 7.92 -1.09
N ALA A 15 23.64 7.46 -0.11
CA ALA A 15 24.12 7.06 1.21
C ALA A 15 24.61 5.59 1.29
N VAL A 16 24.13 4.71 0.40
CA VAL A 16 24.57 3.30 0.34
C VAL A 16 26.05 3.21 -0.04
N ASP A 17 26.50 4.01 -1.00
CA ASP A 17 27.89 3.99 -1.48
C ASP A 17 28.92 4.43 -0.41
N PRO A 18 28.72 5.54 0.34
CA PRO A 18 29.53 5.89 1.49
C PRO A 18 29.51 4.82 2.59
N ALA A 19 28.35 4.22 2.90
CA ALA A 19 28.26 3.15 3.91
C ALA A 19 29.12 1.93 3.54
N ARG A 20 29.08 1.53 2.26
CA ARG A 20 29.96 0.50 1.68
C ARG A 20 31.44 0.88 1.77
N ARG A 21 31.79 2.11 1.37
CA ARG A 21 33.18 2.61 1.35
C ARG A 21 33.77 2.74 2.75
N THR A 22 32.94 3.10 3.73
CA THR A 22 33.36 3.28 5.13
C THR A 22 33.25 2.01 5.98
N ARG A 23 32.88 0.87 5.37
CA ARG A 23 32.71 -0.44 6.05
C ARG A 23 31.78 -0.37 7.26
N GLN A 24 30.62 0.29 7.11
CA GLN A 24 29.57 0.34 8.12
C GLN A 24 28.38 -0.54 7.73
N PRO A 25 28.47 -1.86 7.91
CA PRO A 25 27.52 -2.79 7.32
C PRO A 25 26.13 -2.72 7.97
N ARG A 26 26.02 -2.32 9.25
CA ARG A 26 24.72 -2.04 9.88
C ARG A 26 24.02 -0.80 9.30
N ALA A 27 24.80 0.25 8.99
CA ALA A 27 24.26 1.44 8.34
C ALA A 27 23.80 1.15 6.91
N GLU A 28 24.50 0.25 6.20
CA GLU A 28 24.10 -0.23 4.88
C GLU A 28 22.77 -1.02 4.94
N VAL A 29 22.58 -1.93 5.90
CA VAL A 29 21.28 -2.62 6.11
C VAL A 29 20.16 -1.60 6.32
N ALA A 30 20.37 -0.62 7.20
CA ALA A 30 19.37 0.42 7.48
C ALA A 30 19.04 1.26 6.24
N ALA A 31 20.05 1.64 5.44
CA ALA A 31 19.87 2.40 4.21
C ALA A 31 19.10 1.60 3.14
N LEU A 32 19.45 0.33 2.93
CA LEU A 32 18.75 -0.55 1.99
C LEU A 32 17.28 -0.78 2.41
N ASN A 33 17.03 -0.99 3.69
CA ASN A 33 15.67 -1.11 4.21
C ASN A 33 14.87 0.20 4.04
N ALA A 34 15.51 1.36 4.22
CA ALA A 34 14.88 2.65 3.98
C ALA A 34 14.57 2.90 2.49
N LEU A 35 15.46 2.47 1.57
CA LEU A 35 15.21 2.49 0.12
C LEU A 35 13.99 1.65 -0.24
N ALA A 36 13.95 0.42 0.27
CA ALA A 36 12.81 -0.47 0.07
C ALA A 36 11.50 0.16 0.57
N ARG A 37 11.49 0.73 1.77
CA ARG A 37 10.30 1.41 2.32
C ARG A 37 9.88 2.61 1.48
N THR A 38 10.83 3.37 0.92
CA THR A 38 10.54 4.50 0.03
C THR A 38 9.89 4.01 -1.26
N ALA A 39 10.44 2.97 -1.89
CA ALA A 39 9.85 2.34 -3.07
C ALA A 39 8.45 1.77 -2.77
N MET A 40 8.24 1.14 -1.61
CA MET A 40 6.92 0.68 -1.16
C MET A 40 5.88 1.81 -1.04
N ILE A 41 6.28 2.98 -0.52
CA ILE A 41 5.41 4.15 -0.42
C ILE A 41 5.04 4.68 -1.81
N GLN A 42 5.98 4.62 -2.76
CA GLN A 42 5.75 4.97 -4.17
C GLN A 42 4.91 3.91 -4.92
N GLY A 43 4.66 2.75 -4.31
CA GLY A 43 3.96 1.63 -4.93
C GLY A 43 4.83 0.77 -5.85
N ASP A 44 6.14 1.03 -5.93
CA ASP A 44 7.09 0.23 -6.71
C ASP A 44 7.62 -0.95 -5.89
N TYR A 45 6.76 -1.94 -5.70
CA TYR A 45 7.09 -3.17 -4.96
C TYR A 45 8.14 -4.02 -5.70
N ALA A 46 8.23 -3.90 -7.03
CA ALA A 46 9.21 -4.63 -7.83
C ALA A 46 10.62 -4.11 -7.57
N ALA A 47 10.80 -2.79 -7.48
CA ALA A 47 12.07 -2.18 -7.07
C ALA A 47 12.39 -2.39 -5.59
N ALA A 48 11.38 -2.47 -4.70
CA ALA A 48 11.61 -2.70 -3.27
C ALA A 48 12.21 -4.09 -2.95
N LYS A 49 11.77 -5.14 -3.67
CA LYS A 49 12.17 -6.54 -3.41
C LYS A 49 13.69 -6.77 -3.43
N PRO A 50 14.48 -6.32 -4.44
CA PRO A 50 15.93 -6.53 -4.45
C PRO A 50 16.65 -5.82 -3.30
N TYR A 51 16.26 -4.60 -2.93
CA TYR A 51 16.85 -3.90 -1.78
C TYR A 51 16.67 -4.69 -0.48
N LEU A 52 15.50 -5.30 -0.28
CA LEU A 52 15.23 -6.14 0.89
C LEU A 52 16.02 -7.45 0.87
N ALA A 53 16.21 -8.06 -0.29
CA ALA A 53 17.04 -9.26 -0.42
C ALA A 53 18.51 -8.98 -0.07
N ASP A 54 19.05 -7.85 -0.56
CA ASP A 54 20.41 -7.42 -0.23
C ASP A 54 20.56 -7.08 1.26
N ALA A 55 19.58 -6.36 1.82
CA ALA A 55 19.55 -6.02 3.25
C ALA A 55 19.51 -7.28 4.12
N LEU A 56 18.69 -8.27 3.75
CA LEU A 56 18.56 -9.53 4.47
C LEU A 56 19.87 -10.33 4.43
N ASN A 57 20.47 -10.48 3.25
CA ASN A 57 21.75 -11.17 3.11
C ASN A 57 22.84 -10.54 3.98
N LEU A 58 22.91 -9.20 3.99
CA LEU A 58 23.87 -8.47 4.81
C LEU A 58 23.57 -8.64 6.31
N ALA A 59 22.32 -8.49 6.73
CA ALA A 59 21.92 -8.68 8.13
C ALA A 59 22.25 -10.11 8.62
N SER A 60 21.98 -11.13 7.82
CA SER A 60 22.35 -12.53 8.12
C SER A 60 23.86 -12.71 8.29
N ARG A 61 24.68 -12.11 7.42
CA ARG A 61 26.15 -12.18 7.54
C ARG A 61 26.69 -11.50 8.80
N LEU A 62 25.98 -10.49 9.31
CA LEU A 62 26.35 -9.75 10.52
C LEU A 62 25.84 -10.39 11.81
N GLY A 63 24.96 -11.39 11.74
CA GLY A 63 24.23 -11.90 12.89
C GLY A 63 23.27 -10.85 13.49
N ASP A 64 22.81 -9.90 12.69
CA ASP A 64 21.85 -8.87 13.11
C ASP A 64 20.43 -9.44 13.06
N HIS A 65 20.05 -10.17 14.10
CA HIS A 65 18.74 -10.82 14.19
C HIS A 65 17.58 -9.83 14.21
N GLU A 66 17.73 -8.70 14.92
CA GLU A 66 16.70 -7.65 14.99
C GLU A 66 16.48 -7.00 13.62
N GLY A 67 17.57 -6.58 12.96
CA GLY A 67 17.52 -6.04 11.60
C GLY A 67 16.94 -7.03 10.60
N ALA A 68 17.34 -8.31 10.68
CA ALA A 68 16.83 -9.37 9.83
C ALA A 68 15.32 -9.58 9.99
N ALA A 69 14.80 -9.60 11.22
CA ALA A 69 13.37 -9.73 11.47
C ALA A 69 12.56 -8.60 10.81
N GLN A 70 13.02 -7.35 10.96
CA GLN A 70 12.34 -6.21 10.36
C GLN A 70 12.37 -6.23 8.82
N VAL A 71 13.50 -6.63 8.23
CA VAL A 71 13.62 -6.79 6.76
C VAL A 71 12.71 -7.91 6.27
N LEU A 72 12.61 -9.02 6.99
CA LEU A 72 11.72 -10.14 6.65
C LEU A 72 10.24 -9.73 6.68
N LEU A 73 9.81 -8.91 7.63
CA LEU A 73 8.45 -8.36 7.63
C LEU A 73 8.16 -7.51 6.40
N ASN A 74 9.11 -6.65 6.01
CA ASN A 74 8.96 -5.82 4.82
C ASN A 74 8.98 -6.66 3.53
N LEU A 75 9.83 -7.68 3.47
CA LEU A 75 9.89 -8.62 2.35
C LEU A 75 8.60 -9.41 2.22
N ALA A 76 7.99 -9.81 3.34
CA ALA A 76 6.70 -10.47 3.34
C ALA A 76 5.58 -9.56 2.81
N ASP A 77 5.55 -8.29 3.23
CA ASP A 77 4.57 -7.30 2.76
C ASP A 77 4.74 -7.04 1.25
N VAL A 78 5.97 -6.80 0.78
CA VAL A 78 6.28 -6.63 -0.64
C VAL A 78 5.89 -7.86 -1.45
N SER A 79 6.22 -9.06 -0.96
CA SER A 79 5.88 -10.31 -1.65
C SER A 79 4.37 -10.52 -1.74
N PHE A 80 3.62 -10.18 -0.69
CA PHE A 80 2.16 -10.15 -0.73
C PHE A 80 1.64 -9.20 -1.83
N ARG A 81 2.18 -7.98 -1.92
CA ARG A 81 1.77 -6.99 -2.94
C ARG A 81 2.05 -7.45 -4.36
N LEU A 82 3.08 -8.27 -4.54
CA LEU A 82 3.45 -8.90 -5.81
C LEU A 82 2.71 -10.22 -6.10
N GLY A 83 1.88 -10.71 -5.16
CA GLY A 83 1.17 -11.99 -5.28
C GLY A 83 2.03 -13.23 -5.01
N ASP A 84 3.25 -13.05 -4.50
CA ASP A 84 4.19 -14.12 -4.17
C ASP A 84 3.91 -14.65 -2.75
N ALA A 85 2.93 -15.57 -2.66
CA ALA A 85 2.48 -16.14 -1.39
C ALA A 85 3.53 -17.05 -0.72
N GLU A 86 4.44 -17.65 -1.48
CA GLU A 86 5.50 -18.50 -0.93
C GLU A 86 6.54 -17.67 -0.20
N THR A 87 7.09 -16.64 -0.86
CA THR A 87 8.06 -15.75 -0.21
C THR A 87 7.42 -15.01 0.97
N ALA A 88 6.15 -14.61 0.86
CA ALA A 88 5.43 -13.95 1.95
C ALA A 88 5.29 -14.85 3.19
N SER A 89 4.92 -16.12 3.01
CA SER A 89 4.79 -17.06 4.14
C SER A 89 6.14 -17.39 4.76
N THR A 90 7.16 -17.70 3.95
CA THR A 90 8.50 -18.06 4.45
C THR A 90 9.12 -16.89 5.21
N SER A 91 9.07 -15.68 4.65
CA SER A 91 9.63 -14.49 5.30
C SER A 91 8.89 -14.15 6.58
N GLY A 92 7.56 -14.23 6.57
CA GLY A 92 6.74 -14.01 7.77
C GLY A 92 7.01 -15.04 8.88
N GLN A 93 7.22 -16.31 8.52
CA GLN A 93 7.50 -17.38 9.47
C GLN A 93 8.90 -17.23 10.09
N GLN A 94 9.92 -16.93 9.28
CA GLN A 94 11.27 -16.65 9.77
C GLN A 94 11.29 -15.44 10.71
N SER A 95 10.56 -14.37 10.36
CA SER A 95 10.44 -13.21 11.24
C SER A 95 9.75 -13.56 12.56
N LEU A 96 8.73 -14.45 12.54
CA LEU A 96 8.03 -14.88 13.74
C LEU A 96 8.94 -15.65 14.69
N GLU A 97 9.79 -16.53 14.14
CA GLU A 97 10.76 -17.32 14.91
C GLU A 97 11.78 -16.41 15.59
N ILE A 98 12.40 -15.49 14.83
CA ILE A 98 13.35 -14.53 15.39
C ILE A 98 12.68 -13.64 16.45
N ALA A 99 11.50 -13.10 16.18
CA ALA A 99 10.81 -12.23 17.13
C ALA A 99 10.45 -12.96 18.43
N LYS A 100 10.13 -14.26 18.37
CA LYS A 100 9.90 -15.09 19.57
C LYS A 100 11.17 -15.30 20.36
N GLU A 101 12.30 -15.58 19.70
CA GLU A 101 13.61 -15.72 20.36
C GLU A 101 14.01 -14.42 21.08
N LEU A 102 13.78 -13.27 20.43
CA LEU A 102 14.04 -11.94 20.98
C LEU A 102 12.99 -11.49 22.01
N LYS A 103 11.89 -12.24 22.18
CA LYS A 103 10.72 -11.86 22.99
C LYS A 103 10.14 -10.49 22.60
N ASP A 104 10.25 -10.14 21.32
CA ASP A 104 9.75 -8.89 20.75
C ASP A 104 8.26 -9.02 20.42
N ALA A 105 7.40 -8.50 21.31
CA ALA A 105 5.96 -8.51 21.11
C ALA A 105 5.52 -7.76 19.84
N GLN A 106 6.20 -6.67 19.47
CA GLN A 106 5.88 -5.89 18.27
C GLN A 106 6.20 -6.71 17.02
N GLY A 107 7.37 -7.35 16.97
CA GLY A 107 7.79 -8.25 15.91
C GLY A 107 6.87 -9.47 15.77
N ILE A 108 6.46 -10.09 16.88
CA ILE A 108 5.52 -11.23 16.86
C ILE A 108 4.17 -10.83 16.27
N ALA A 109 3.63 -9.68 16.70
CA ALA A 109 2.37 -9.16 16.17
C ALA A 109 2.48 -8.79 14.67
N GLY A 110 3.58 -8.15 14.27
CA GLY A 110 3.91 -7.82 12.89
C GLY A 110 4.01 -9.06 11.99
N ALA A 111 4.65 -10.13 12.49
CA ALA A 111 4.79 -11.39 11.78
C ALA A 111 3.43 -12.09 11.58
N HIS A 112 2.59 -12.11 12.61
CA HIS A 112 1.22 -12.60 12.48
C HIS A 112 0.41 -11.80 11.45
N ARG A 113 0.57 -10.47 11.39
CA ARG A 113 -0.10 -9.65 10.37
C ARG A 113 0.29 -10.05 8.95
N VAL A 114 1.58 -10.21 8.64
CA VAL A 114 2.02 -10.59 7.28
C VAL A 114 1.73 -12.05 6.93
N LEU A 115 1.71 -12.96 7.90
CA LEU A 115 1.24 -14.34 7.69
C LEU A 115 -0.26 -14.39 7.37
N GLY A 116 -1.06 -13.51 7.97
CA GLY A 116 -2.48 -13.33 7.63
C GLY A 116 -2.67 -12.93 6.16
N PHE A 117 -1.80 -12.06 5.63
CA PHE A 117 -1.79 -11.71 4.22
C PHE A 117 -1.40 -12.88 3.31
N ALA A 118 -0.34 -13.60 3.64
CA ALA A 118 0.13 -14.72 2.84
C ALA A 118 -0.92 -15.84 2.73
N THR A 119 -1.58 -16.17 3.84
CA THR A 119 -2.67 -17.16 3.89
C THR A 119 -3.93 -16.70 3.15
N MET A 120 -4.22 -15.40 3.16
CA MET A 120 -5.30 -14.82 2.35
C MET A 120 -5.07 -14.99 0.84
N ILE A 121 -3.83 -14.83 0.34
CA ILE A 121 -3.52 -15.08 -1.09
C ILE A 121 -3.74 -16.55 -1.45
N ARG A 122 -3.34 -17.47 -0.55
CA ARG A 122 -3.52 -18.92 -0.75
C ARG A 122 -4.98 -19.38 -0.67
N GLY A 123 -5.90 -18.49 -0.27
CA GLY A 123 -7.33 -18.80 -0.12
C GLY A 123 -7.71 -19.45 1.20
N ASP A 124 -6.76 -19.64 2.13
CA ASP A 124 -7.04 -20.15 3.48
C ASP A 124 -7.50 -18.99 4.38
N LEU A 125 -8.78 -18.62 4.22
CA LEU A 125 -9.37 -17.47 4.88
C LEU A 125 -9.47 -17.70 6.39
N GLU A 126 -9.76 -18.93 6.85
CA GLU A 126 -9.83 -19.30 8.26
C GLU A 126 -8.49 -19.06 8.96
N LYS A 127 -7.39 -19.53 8.37
CA LYS A 127 -6.05 -19.32 8.90
C LYS A 127 -5.63 -17.85 8.84
N SER A 128 -6.05 -17.13 7.80
CA SER A 128 -5.84 -15.67 7.72
C SER A 128 -6.53 -14.93 8.87
N ALA A 129 -7.79 -15.27 9.17
CA ALA A 129 -8.52 -14.72 10.30
C ALA A 129 -7.82 -15.05 11.63
N TRP A 130 -7.34 -16.28 11.80
CA TRP A 130 -6.58 -16.68 12.98
C TRP A 130 -5.33 -15.81 13.17
N HIS A 131 -4.51 -15.67 12.13
CA HIS A 131 -3.30 -14.86 12.19
C HIS A 131 -3.58 -13.38 12.51
N HIS A 132 -4.58 -12.76 11.87
CA HIS A 132 -4.94 -11.38 12.18
C HIS A 132 -5.50 -11.22 13.60
N GLN A 133 -6.21 -12.22 14.13
CA GLN A 133 -6.70 -12.23 15.51
C GLN A 133 -5.56 -12.33 16.52
N GLN A 134 -4.56 -13.18 16.27
CA GLN A 134 -3.36 -13.29 17.12
C GLN A 134 -2.58 -11.97 17.16
N GLY A 135 -2.32 -11.37 15.99
CA GLY A 135 -1.65 -10.07 15.91
C GLY A 135 -2.44 -8.97 16.63
N LEU A 136 -3.77 -8.94 16.47
CA LEU A 136 -4.65 -7.98 17.14
C LEU A 136 -4.56 -8.06 18.67
N GLU A 137 -4.56 -9.28 19.23
CA GLU A 137 -4.49 -9.48 20.68
C GLU A 137 -3.17 -8.96 21.27
N ILE A 138 -2.06 -9.17 20.55
CA ILE A 138 -0.75 -8.68 20.96
C ILE A 138 -0.67 -7.16 20.81
N PHE A 139 -1.07 -6.59 19.67
CA PHE A 139 -1.11 -5.14 19.48
C PHE A 139 -1.98 -4.44 20.52
N ARG A 140 -3.09 -5.05 20.91
CA ARG A 140 -3.94 -4.57 22.00
C ARG A 140 -3.22 -4.58 23.34
N THR A 141 -2.45 -5.63 23.63
CA THR A 141 -1.69 -5.78 24.88
C THR A 141 -0.60 -4.72 25.02
N ILE A 142 0.11 -4.41 23.92
CA ILE A 142 1.19 -3.41 23.91
C ILE A 142 0.71 -1.98 23.58
N GLY A 143 -0.59 -1.79 23.32
CA GLY A 143 -1.20 -0.49 23.07
C GLY A 143 -0.92 0.10 21.67
N ASP A 144 -0.50 -0.70 20.69
CA ASP A 144 -0.25 -0.24 19.33
C ASP A 144 -1.57 -0.01 18.57
N ARG A 145 -2.01 1.24 18.54
CA ARG A 145 -3.22 1.69 17.84
C ARG A 145 -3.16 1.45 16.33
N TRP A 146 -1.99 1.64 15.71
CA TRP A 146 -1.83 1.45 14.27
C TRP A 146 -1.95 -0.02 13.89
N GLY A 147 -1.29 -0.90 14.65
CA GLY A 147 -1.40 -2.36 14.52
C GLY A 147 -2.83 -2.85 14.73
N MET A 148 -3.52 -2.35 15.76
CA MET A 148 -4.92 -2.67 16.04
C MET A 148 -5.87 -2.27 14.88
N ALA A 149 -5.78 -1.04 14.39
CA ALA A 149 -6.60 -0.55 13.29
C ALA A 149 -6.40 -1.41 12.04
N THR A 150 -5.15 -1.74 11.73
CA THR A 150 -4.80 -2.58 10.58
C THR A 150 -5.35 -3.99 10.71
N CYS A 151 -5.21 -4.64 11.87
CA CYS A 151 -5.75 -5.98 12.07
C CYS A 151 -7.28 -6.00 12.03
N TYR A 152 -7.97 -5.02 12.61
CA TYR A 152 -9.43 -4.92 12.49
C TYR A 152 -9.88 -4.76 11.04
N PHE A 153 -9.20 -3.90 10.27
CA PHE A 153 -9.50 -3.70 8.86
C PHE A 153 -9.35 -5.01 8.06
N ASN A 154 -8.24 -5.72 8.27
CA ASN A 154 -7.95 -6.97 7.57
C ASN A 154 -8.90 -8.11 7.96
N LEU A 155 -9.30 -8.21 9.24
CA LEU A 155 -10.35 -9.14 9.66
C LEU A 155 -11.67 -8.86 8.94
N GLY A 156 -11.98 -7.58 8.70
CA GLY A 156 -13.10 -7.17 7.88
C GLY A 156 -13.02 -7.71 6.45
N GLU A 157 -11.86 -7.54 5.79
CA GLU A 157 -11.62 -8.06 4.44
C GLU A 157 -11.69 -9.59 4.35
N VAL A 158 -11.10 -10.29 5.32
CA VAL A 158 -11.14 -11.76 5.39
C VAL A 158 -12.59 -12.24 5.52
N HIS A 159 -13.37 -11.65 6.42
CA HIS A 159 -14.77 -12.02 6.58
C HIS A 159 -15.64 -11.63 5.39
N ARG A 160 -15.32 -10.55 4.69
CA ARG A 160 -15.97 -10.18 3.42
C ARG A 160 -15.72 -11.26 2.37
N LYS A 161 -14.48 -11.73 2.22
CA LYS A 161 -14.11 -12.82 1.30
C LYS A 161 -14.76 -14.16 1.66
N MET A 162 -15.02 -14.40 2.95
CA MET A 162 -15.81 -15.55 3.42
C MET A 162 -17.33 -15.42 3.18
N GLY A 163 -17.82 -14.30 2.62
CA GLY A 163 -19.25 -14.01 2.49
C GLY A 163 -19.94 -13.63 3.82
N LYS A 164 -19.20 -13.47 4.92
CA LYS A 164 -19.72 -13.11 6.25
C LYS A 164 -19.85 -11.59 6.39
N VAL A 165 -20.68 -10.98 5.55
CA VAL A 165 -20.82 -9.50 5.42
C VAL A 165 -21.08 -8.79 6.74
N ALA A 166 -21.96 -9.32 7.60
CA ALA A 166 -22.25 -8.70 8.89
C ALA A 166 -21.02 -8.64 9.81
N LYS A 167 -20.19 -9.70 9.82
CA LYS A 167 -18.93 -9.70 10.58
C LYS A 167 -17.92 -8.73 9.96
N ALA A 168 -17.84 -8.67 8.63
CA ALA A 168 -16.95 -7.76 7.93
C ALA A 168 -17.21 -6.30 8.31
N VAL A 169 -18.49 -5.87 8.23
CA VAL A 169 -18.93 -4.53 8.63
C VAL A 169 -18.59 -4.25 10.09
N ALA A 170 -18.88 -5.19 11.01
CA ALA A 170 -18.56 -4.99 12.42
C ALA A 170 -17.05 -4.79 12.68
N PHE A 171 -16.19 -5.44 11.91
CA PHE A 171 -14.74 -5.28 12.02
C PHE A 171 -14.23 -3.97 11.42
N TRP A 172 -14.72 -3.55 10.25
CA TRP A 172 -14.39 -2.22 9.72
C TRP A 172 -14.87 -1.11 10.65
N GLU A 173 -16.07 -1.24 11.24
CA GLU A 173 -16.58 -0.27 12.21
C GLU A 173 -15.73 -0.16 13.48
N LYS A 174 -15.12 -1.27 13.94
CA LYS A 174 -14.13 -1.24 15.03
C LYS A 174 -12.83 -0.56 14.64
N SER A 175 -12.43 -0.61 13.37
CA SER A 175 -11.22 0.05 12.88
C SER A 175 -11.36 1.58 12.78
N LEU A 176 -12.55 2.07 12.43
CA LEU A 176 -12.83 3.50 12.19
C LEU A 176 -12.45 4.45 13.34
N PRO A 177 -12.84 4.24 14.61
CA PRO A 177 -12.50 5.17 15.69
C PRO A 177 -10.98 5.23 15.91
N ILE A 178 -10.28 4.10 15.77
CA ILE A 178 -8.82 4.03 15.93
C ILE A 178 -8.13 4.71 14.74
N ALA A 179 -8.61 4.49 13.52
CA ALA A 179 -8.08 5.14 12.33
C ALA A 179 -8.25 6.67 12.39
N ARG A 180 -9.35 7.17 12.95
CA ARG A 180 -9.55 8.61 13.22
C ARG A 180 -8.59 9.13 14.28
N GLU A 181 -8.42 8.41 15.39
CA GLU A 181 -7.51 8.76 16.48
C GLU A 181 -6.07 8.96 16.00
N ILE A 182 -5.59 8.07 15.13
CA ILE A 182 -4.22 8.14 14.58
C ILE A 182 -4.11 9.01 13.32
N GLY A 183 -5.18 9.69 12.90
CA GLY A 183 -5.18 10.57 11.71
C GLY A 183 -5.04 9.84 10.38
N ALA A 184 -5.33 8.54 10.30
CA ALA A 184 -5.23 7.73 9.08
C ALA A 184 -6.45 7.92 8.17
N ARG A 185 -6.59 9.12 7.56
CA ARG A 185 -7.73 9.51 6.71
C ARG A 185 -7.99 8.55 5.55
N LEU A 186 -6.92 8.09 4.88
CA LEU A 186 -7.03 7.10 3.82
C LEU A 186 -7.68 5.80 4.31
N SER A 187 -7.28 5.30 5.49
CA SER A 187 -7.87 4.11 6.10
C SER A 187 -9.33 4.32 6.48
N VAL A 188 -9.69 5.52 6.95
CA VAL A 188 -11.09 5.91 7.22
C VAL A 188 -11.93 5.88 5.95
N ALA A 189 -11.43 6.49 4.86
CA ALA A 189 -12.11 6.50 3.57
C ALA A 189 -12.38 5.08 3.06
N ILE A 190 -11.37 4.21 3.09
CA ILE A 190 -11.47 2.82 2.60
C ILE A 190 -12.39 1.98 3.47
N ALA A 191 -12.31 2.10 4.80
CA ALA A 191 -13.20 1.37 5.70
C ALA A 191 -14.68 1.76 5.48
N HIS A 192 -14.96 3.05 5.26
CA HIS A 192 -16.29 3.52 4.90
C HIS A 192 -16.72 3.05 3.51
N LEU A 193 -15.82 3.06 2.52
CA LEU A 193 -16.11 2.58 1.18
C LEU A 193 -16.49 1.09 1.18
N ASN A 194 -15.70 0.25 1.85
CA ASN A 194 -15.95 -1.18 1.96
C ASN A 194 -17.24 -1.46 2.73
N THR A 195 -17.50 -0.72 3.81
CA THR A 195 -18.75 -0.82 4.57
C THR A 195 -19.95 -0.43 3.71
N GLY A 196 -19.86 0.69 2.98
CA GLY A 196 -20.92 1.18 2.09
C GLY A 196 -21.22 0.20 0.96
N GLY A 197 -20.18 -0.29 0.27
CA GLY A 197 -20.33 -1.28 -0.79
C GLY A 197 -20.89 -2.62 -0.30
N ALA A 198 -20.47 -3.09 0.88
CA ALA A 198 -20.98 -4.32 1.46
C ALA A 198 -22.44 -4.20 1.93
N LEU A 199 -22.83 -3.04 2.47
CA LEU A 199 -24.22 -2.76 2.85
C LEU A 199 -25.13 -2.54 1.65
N ALA A 200 -24.63 -1.97 0.55
CA ALA A 200 -25.40 -1.75 -0.68
C ALA A 200 -25.93 -3.05 -1.30
N GLN A 201 -25.28 -4.18 -1.01
CA GLN A 201 -25.71 -5.50 -1.45
C GLN A 201 -26.86 -6.06 -0.59
N ARG A 202 -27.05 -5.57 0.64
CA ARG A 202 -28.08 -6.03 1.58
C ARG A 202 -29.36 -5.21 1.45
N GLU A 203 -30.50 -5.90 1.36
CA GLU A 203 -31.81 -5.25 1.39
C GLU A 203 -32.07 -4.57 2.74
N GLY A 204 -32.68 -3.38 2.70
CA GLY A 204 -33.04 -2.61 3.89
C GLY A 204 -31.86 -1.89 4.56
N SER A 205 -30.70 -1.85 3.91
CA SER A 205 -29.49 -1.17 4.39
C SER A 205 -29.07 0.03 3.53
N GLU A 206 -29.92 0.48 2.61
CA GLU A 206 -29.63 1.47 1.57
C GLU A 206 -29.22 2.82 2.18
N SER A 207 -29.97 3.31 3.16
CA SER A 207 -29.66 4.56 3.87
C SER A 207 -28.28 4.52 4.55
N ARG A 208 -27.96 3.39 5.20
CA ARG A 208 -26.67 3.19 5.88
C ARG A 208 -25.53 3.03 4.87
N ALA A 209 -25.78 2.36 3.75
CA ALA A 209 -24.83 2.25 2.65
C ALA A 209 -24.50 3.62 2.07
N PHE A 210 -25.51 4.43 1.75
CA PHE A 210 -25.37 5.79 1.22
C PHE A 210 -24.58 6.68 2.18
N LYS A 211 -24.89 6.66 3.48
CA LYS A 211 -24.15 7.42 4.50
C LYS A 211 -22.66 7.07 4.51
N ASN A 212 -22.33 5.77 4.45
CA ASN A 212 -20.93 5.32 4.44
C ASN A 212 -20.21 5.74 3.16
N LEU A 213 -20.84 5.57 1.99
CA LEU A 213 -20.25 5.98 0.71
C LEU A 213 -20.03 7.49 0.62
N LYS A 214 -20.96 8.29 1.17
CA LYS A 214 -20.80 9.75 1.25
C LYS A 214 -19.57 10.14 2.07
N ILE A 215 -19.42 9.58 3.28
CA ILE A 215 -18.24 9.85 4.12
C ILE A 215 -16.96 9.40 3.42
N ALA A 216 -16.98 8.24 2.75
CA ALA A 216 -15.83 7.75 1.98
C ALA A 216 -15.44 8.73 0.87
N LEU A 217 -16.41 9.28 0.14
CA LEU A 217 -16.18 10.28 -0.91
C LEU A 217 -15.63 11.60 -0.36
N GLU A 218 -16.19 12.10 0.74
CA GLU A 218 -15.70 13.32 1.40
C GLU A 218 -14.23 13.17 1.81
N GLU A 219 -13.90 12.07 2.50
CA GLU A 219 -12.51 11.78 2.88
C GLU A 219 -11.60 11.57 1.66
N ALA A 220 -12.09 10.89 0.61
CA ALA A 220 -11.33 10.62 -0.61
C ALA A 220 -11.05 11.89 -1.43
N LEU A 221 -12.00 12.82 -1.48
CA LEU A 221 -11.84 14.14 -2.11
C LEU A 221 -10.80 14.97 -1.35
N ASP A 222 -10.89 15.02 -0.03
CA ASP A 222 -9.96 15.77 0.81
C ASP A 222 -8.51 15.30 0.69
N ILE A 223 -8.29 14.00 0.45
CA ILE A 223 -6.96 13.43 0.26
C ILE A 223 -6.52 13.36 -1.22
N GLY A 224 -7.38 13.72 -2.16
CA GLY A 224 -7.11 13.63 -3.61
C GLY A 224 -6.95 12.21 -4.14
N ALA A 225 -7.58 11.21 -3.50
CA ALA A 225 -7.46 9.80 -3.89
C ALA A 225 -8.44 9.43 -5.02
N MET A 226 -8.09 9.78 -6.26
CA MET A 226 -8.90 9.51 -7.45
C MET A 226 -9.45 8.08 -7.57
N PRO A 227 -8.69 7.00 -7.28
CA PRO A 227 -9.23 5.64 -7.33
C PRO A 227 -10.42 5.43 -6.39
N LEU A 228 -10.35 5.97 -5.17
CA LEU A 228 -11.41 5.84 -4.16
C LEU A 228 -12.62 6.72 -4.52
N ILE A 229 -12.38 7.89 -5.09
CA ILE A 229 -13.45 8.77 -5.58
C ILE A 229 -14.28 8.04 -6.64
N LEU A 230 -13.61 7.43 -7.63
CA LEU A 230 -14.28 6.69 -8.69
C LEU A 230 -15.10 5.52 -8.14
N GLU A 231 -14.53 4.73 -7.24
CA GLU A 231 -15.24 3.59 -6.64
C GLU A 231 -16.43 4.04 -5.78
N GLY A 232 -16.27 5.12 -5.00
CA GLY A 232 -17.37 5.71 -4.23
C GLY A 232 -18.51 6.17 -5.11
N LEU A 233 -18.22 6.86 -6.23
CA LEU A 233 -19.23 7.32 -7.19
C LEU A 233 -19.95 6.16 -7.86
N VAL A 234 -19.22 5.11 -8.25
CA VAL A 234 -19.82 3.88 -8.78
C VAL A 234 -20.75 3.24 -7.75
N GLY A 235 -20.32 3.15 -6.49
CA GLY A 235 -21.14 2.61 -5.40
C GLY A 235 -22.46 3.38 -5.22
N VAL A 236 -22.41 4.71 -5.25
CA VAL A 236 -23.61 5.57 -5.15
C VAL A 236 -24.51 5.40 -6.37
N ALA A 237 -23.95 5.35 -7.58
CA ALA A 237 -24.73 5.13 -8.80
C ALA A 237 -25.47 3.79 -8.80
N LEU A 238 -24.82 2.72 -8.29
CA LEU A 238 -25.44 1.40 -8.17
C LEU A 238 -26.61 1.39 -7.17
N LEU A 239 -26.51 2.14 -6.07
CA LEU A 239 -27.62 2.30 -5.12
C LEU A 239 -28.83 2.98 -5.78
N TYR A 240 -28.64 4.11 -6.46
CA TYR A 240 -29.72 4.79 -7.16
C TYR A 240 -30.36 3.94 -8.26
N ALA A 241 -29.56 3.18 -9.01
CA ALA A 241 -30.09 2.26 -10.01
C ALA A 241 -30.97 1.16 -9.38
N ARG A 242 -30.66 0.72 -8.16
CA ARG A 242 -31.46 -0.27 -7.42
C ARG A 242 -32.77 0.34 -6.90
N GLU A 243 -32.71 1.55 -6.34
CA GLU A 243 -33.91 2.27 -5.90
C GLU A 243 -34.86 2.55 -7.07
N GLY A 244 -34.32 2.99 -8.22
CA GLY A 244 -35.12 3.19 -9.44
C GLY A 244 -35.76 1.90 -9.97
N LYS A 245 -35.07 0.76 -9.87
CA LYS A 245 -35.65 -0.55 -10.20
C LYS A 245 -36.77 -0.94 -9.24
N ALA A 246 -36.58 -0.74 -7.94
CA ALA A 246 -37.61 -1.00 -6.93
C ALA A 246 -38.85 -0.11 -7.15
N ALA A 247 -38.64 1.17 -7.45
CA ALA A 247 -39.72 2.12 -7.76
C ALA A 247 -40.47 1.79 -9.05
N SER A 248 -39.79 1.20 -10.04
CA SER A 248 -40.38 0.82 -11.34
C SER A 248 -41.13 -0.53 -11.35
N GLY A 249 -41.16 -1.26 -10.21
CA GLY A 249 -41.89 -2.53 -10.08
C GLY A 249 -41.34 -3.70 -10.91
N ARG A 250 -40.18 -3.57 -11.57
CA ARG A 250 -39.57 -4.68 -12.32
C ARG A 250 -38.81 -5.61 -11.36
N GLN A 251 -39.47 -6.68 -10.93
CA GLN A 251 -38.78 -7.81 -10.28
C GLN A 251 -37.73 -8.39 -11.24
N ALA A 252 -36.53 -8.67 -10.71
CA ALA A 252 -35.55 -9.48 -11.43
C ALA A 252 -36.18 -10.85 -11.74
N PRO A 253 -35.99 -11.42 -12.95
CA PRO A 253 -36.36 -12.81 -13.17
C PRO A 253 -35.54 -13.66 -12.18
N GLY A 254 -36.23 -14.55 -11.48
CA GLY A 254 -35.65 -15.47 -10.52
C GLY A 254 -34.47 -16.26 -11.11
N GLY A 255 -33.63 -16.74 -10.21
CA GLY A 255 -32.34 -17.39 -10.48
C GLY A 255 -32.31 -18.25 -11.74
N GLY A 256 -31.36 -17.92 -12.60
CA GLY A 256 -30.97 -18.72 -13.75
C GLY A 256 -29.66 -18.17 -14.29
N HIS A 257 -28.61 -18.99 -14.30
CA HIS A 257 -27.36 -18.68 -14.99
C HIS A 257 -27.67 -18.28 -16.45
N GLY A 258 -27.42 -17.00 -16.79
CA GLY A 258 -27.51 -16.47 -18.15
C GLY A 258 -26.11 -16.01 -18.64
N PRO A 259 -25.77 -16.23 -19.92
CA PRO A 259 -24.38 -16.24 -20.43
C PRO A 259 -23.77 -14.83 -20.55
N PRO A 260 -22.43 -14.72 -20.73
CA PRO A 260 -21.72 -13.44 -20.67
C PRO A 260 -22.11 -12.52 -21.83
N LEU A 261 -22.38 -11.25 -21.52
CA LEU A 261 -22.64 -10.20 -22.50
C LEU A 261 -21.34 -9.84 -23.25
N HIS A 262 -21.22 -10.33 -24.47
CA HIS A 262 -20.33 -9.76 -25.48
C HIS A 262 -20.80 -8.34 -25.82
N VAL A 263 -19.96 -7.33 -25.51
CA VAL A 263 -20.16 -5.96 -25.98
C VAL A 263 -19.64 -5.86 -27.41
N GLN A 264 -20.55 -5.89 -28.39
CA GLN A 264 -20.26 -5.39 -29.73
C GLN A 264 -20.23 -3.86 -29.68
N ARG A 265 -19.09 -3.28 -30.06
CA ARG A 265 -18.95 -1.86 -30.36
C ARG A 265 -19.85 -1.48 -31.53
N ARG A 266 -20.61 -0.40 -31.38
CA ARG A 266 -20.96 0.47 -32.50
C ARG A 266 -20.60 1.90 -32.14
N ASP A 267 -19.63 2.41 -32.89
CA ASP A 267 -19.24 3.80 -32.94
C ASP A 267 -20.35 4.69 -33.49
N ARG A 268 -20.43 5.92 -32.96
CA ARG A 268 -20.75 7.23 -33.60
C ARG A 268 -20.91 8.21 -32.43
N GLY A 269 -19.93 9.08 -32.16
CA GLY A 269 -19.80 10.43 -32.74
C GLY A 269 -20.83 11.36 -32.09
N ILE A 270 -20.59 12.56 -31.57
CA ILE A 270 -19.63 13.66 -31.81
C ILE A 270 -19.80 14.57 -30.55
N LEU A 271 -18.78 15.14 -29.90
CA LEU A 271 -18.32 16.54 -30.01
C LEU A 271 -17.33 16.78 -28.86
N GLY A 272 -16.15 17.33 -29.13
CA GLY A 272 -15.33 18.04 -28.13
C GLY A 272 -15.62 19.55 -28.19
N PRO A 273 -14.69 20.41 -27.73
CA PRO A 273 -13.94 20.39 -26.48
C PRO A 273 -14.28 21.64 -25.63
N ALA A 274 -13.87 21.69 -24.36
CA ALA A 274 -13.72 22.96 -23.64
C ALA A 274 -12.59 22.82 -22.63
N ASP A 275 -11.50 23.53 -22.91
CA ASP A 275 -10.47 23.93 -21.95
C ASP A 275 -11.12 24.70 -20.80
N GLU A 276 -10.71 24.44 -19.56
CA GLU A 276 -10.59 25.51 -18.57
C GLU A 276 -9.67 25.11 -17.40
N ALA A 277 -8.69 26.00 -17.23
CA ALA A 277 -7.68 26.18 -16.19
C ALA A 277 -7.87 25.46 -14.83
N ALA A 278 -6.78 24.84 -14.39
CA ALA A 278 -6.56 24.40 -13.02
C ALA A 278 -6.37 25.59 -12.05
N PRO A 279 -6.80 25.47 -10.79
CA PRO A 279 -6.18 26.19 -9.69
C PRO A 279 -5.25 25.28 -8.88
N GLU A 280 -4.10 25.87 -8.51
CA GLU A 280 -3.15 25.40 -7.50
C GLU A 280 -3.76 25.42 -6.07
N GLU A 281 -3.06 24.71 -5.17
CA GLU A 281 -3.22 24.63 -3.70
C GLU A 281 -4.27 23.63 -3.18
N ALA A 282 -4.16 22.96 -2.03
CA ALA A 282 -3.29 23.06 -0.87
C ALA A 282 -3.08 21.66 -0.26
N GLY A 283 -2.01 21.48 0.52
CA GLY A 283 -1.57 20.16 0.98
C GLY A 283 -2.39 19.52 2.10
N ARG A 284 -2.19 18.20 2.27
CA ARG A 284 -2.11 17.46 3.55
C ARG A 284 -1.58 16.05 3.30
N GLY A 285 -0.93 15.47 4.31
CA GLY A 285 -0.14 14.24 4.22
C GLY A 285 -0.99 12.97 4.15
N ASN A 286 -0.47 11.95 3.48
CA ASN A 286 -1.03 10.61 3.45
C ASN A 286 0.00 9.58 3.92
N ALA A 287 -0.44 8.75 4.86
CA ALA A 287 0.19 7.53 5.34
C ALA A 287 0.05 6.39 4.29
N PRO A 288 0.86 5.31 4.34
CA PRO A 288 0.91 4.29 3.31
C PRO A 288 -0.44 3.58 3.08
N LEU A 289 -0.67 3.20 1.81
CA LEU A 289 -1.88 2.53 1.34
C LEU A 289 -2.17 1.24 2.13
N PRO A 290 -3.36 1.06 2.71
CA PRO A 290 -3.74 -0.24 3.24
C PRO A 290 -3.81 -1.28 2.10
N PRO A 291 -3.50 -2.55 2.39
CA PRO A 291 -3.54 -3.63 1.41
C PRO A 291 -4.97 -3.94 0.96
N GLY A 292 -5.24 -3.74 -0.32
CA GLY A 292 -6.56 -4.02 -0.90
C GLY A 292 -6.82 -3.43 -2.29
N PHE A 293 -6.02 -2.48 -2.76
CA PHE A 293 -6.22 -1.86 -4.08
C PHE A 293 -5.10 -2.16 -5.05
N ILE A 294 -5.41 -2.95 -6.09
CA ILE A 294 -4.58 -3.12 -7.29
C ILE A 294 -5.42 -2.64 -8.48
N PRO A 295 -5.23 -1.41 -8.98
CA PRO A 295 -5.52 -1.14 -10.38
C PRO A 295 -4.41 -1.81 -11.19
N SER A 296 -4.78 -2.80 -12.00
CA SER A 296 -3.89 -3.43 -12.97
C SER A 296 -3.27 -2.35 -13.87
N ALA A 297 -1.99 -2.03 -13.66
CA ALA A 297 -1.20 -1.29 -14.63
C ALA A 297 -0.81 -2.27 -15.74
N ARG A 298 -1.69 -2.45 -16.75
CA ARG A 298 -1.28 -3.04 -18.02
C ARG A 298 -0.21 -2.14 -18.62
N GLY A 299 0.97 -2.73 -18.83
CA GLY A 299 2.13 -2.06 -19.38
C GLY A 299 1.81 -1.32 -20.68
N ARG A 300 2.25 -0.07 -20.74
CA ARG A 300 2.59 0.55 -22.02
C ARG A 300 4.07 0.31 -22.24
N ARG A 301 4.37 -0.55 -23.21
CA ARG A 301 5.65 -0.52 -23.92
C ARG A 301 5.73 0.82 -24.62
N SER A 302 6.77 1.61 -24.36
CA SER A 302 7.18 2.70 -25.23
C SER A 302 7.97 2.12 -26.40
N PRO A 303 7.78 2.61 -27.64
CA PRO A 303 8.58 2.19 -28.78
C PRO A 303 9.97 2.82 -28.73
N SER A 304 10.90 2.10 -29.36
CA SER A 304 12.27 2.46 -29.71
C SER A 304 12.38 3.64 -30.67
N GLU A 305 13.63 4.10 -30.86
CA GLU A 305 14.17 5.17 -31.73
C GLU A 305 14.37 6.50 -30.98
N GLY A 306 15.52 7.16 -30.99
CA GLY A 306 16.77 6.95 -31.70
C GLY A 306 17.61 8.23 -31.56
N GLU A 307 18.91 8.06 -31.36
CA GLU A 307 19.99 9.02 -31.65
C GLU A 307 20.21 10.30 -30.80
N ARG A 308 21.46 10.36 -30.30
CA ARG A 308 22.39 11.52 -30.22
C ARG A 308 21.97 12.71 -29.34
N GLU A 309 22.71 12.91 -28.25
CA GLU A 309 23.78 13.92 -28.12
C GLU A 309 24.19 14.04 -26.64
N SER A 310 25.49 13.82 -26.34
CA SER A 310 26.11 14.29 -25.09
C SER A 310 26.68 15.68 -25.33
N PRO A 311 26.66 16.60 -24.35
CA PRO A 311 27.92 16.97 -23.66
C PRO A 311 27.69 17.56 -22.23
N PRO A 312 28.67 18.22 -21.58
CA PRO A 312 29.86 17.61 -20.98
C PRO A 312 29.96 17.93 -19.47
N SER A 313 30.79 17.14 -18.78
CA SER A 313 31.27 17.40 -17.43
C SER A 313 32.33 18.52 -17.42
N PRO A 314 32.31 19.44 -16.44
CA PRO A 314 33.51 20.15 -16.03
C PRO A 314 33.98 19.62 -14.68
N TRP A 315 35.30 19.54 -14.50
CA TRP A 315 36.08 19.70 -13.25
C TRP A 315 37.38 18.89 -13.34
N ARG A 316 38.36 19.47 -14.04
CA ARG A 316 39.80 19.23 -13.77
C ARG A 316 40.37 20.51 -13.14
N PRO A 317 41.11 20.42 -12.03
CA PRO A 317 41.71 21.59 -11.41
C PRO A 317 42.94 22.05 -12.20
N GLY A 318 42.95 23.34 -12.55
CA GLY A 318 44.04 24.02 -13.23
C GLY A 318 45.27 24.20 -12.34
N ARG A 319 46.43 23.87 -12.93
CA ARG A 319 47.76 24.21 -12.41
C ARG A 319 47.90 25.74 -12.33
N ARG A 320 48.15 26.29 -11.13
CA ARG A 320 48.76 27.62 -10.98
C ARG A 320 50.24 27.47 -10.67
N ARG A 321 51.05 27.97 -11.60
CA ARG A 321 52.45 28.31 -11.38
C ARG A 321 52.51 29.49 -10.41
N CYS A 322 53.24 29.37 -9.32
CA CYS A 322 53.87 30.51 -8.65
C CYS A 322 55.39 30.31 -8.75
N ARG A 323 56.03 31.17 -9.54
CA ARG A 323 57.48 31.40 -9.48
C ARG A 323 57.78 32.23 -8.24
N GLY A 324 58.91 31.93 -7.62
CA GLY A 324 59.25 32.28 -6.25
C GLY A 324 59.65 33.73 -5.99
N SER A 325 60.00 33.99 -4.75
CA SER A 325 61.33 34.49 -4.39
C SER A 325 61.51 34.56 -2.86
N ARG A 326 62.76 34.29 -2.46
CA ARG A 326 63.46 34.58 -1.19
C ARG A 326 63.54 33.47 -0.14
N CYS A 327 64.72 32.84 -0.16
CA CYS A 327 65.40 32.19 0.95
C CYS A 327 65.88 33.22 2.00
N GLY A 328 66.08 32.76 3.24
CA GLY A 328 66.92 33.45 4.22
C GLY A 328 66.78 32.90 5.64
N ARG A 329 67.62 31.89 5.95
CA ARG A 329 68.11 31.37 7.25
C ARG A 329 67.13 31.12 8.41
#